data_AF-A0A8B4GNZ7-F1
#
_entry.id   AF-A0A8B4GNZ7-F1
#
_cell.length_a   1.000
_cell.length_b   1.000
_cell.length_c   1.000
_cell.angle_alpha   90.00
_cell.angle_beta   90.00
_cell.angle_gamma   90.00
#
_symmetry.space_group_name_H-M   'P 1'
#
loop_
_entity.id
_entity.type
_entity.pdbx_description
1 polymer ?
#
loop_
_entity_poly.entity_id
_entity_poly.type
_entity_poly.pdbx_seq_one_letter_code
_entity_poly.pdbx_strand_id
1 'polypeptide(L)'
;MDKHYVLDIQYAGKAFARLQLFTPWAAEQLEQACALFPAAQGYQVQLSQVSERRIVYQSGAQGITVLGESLALIPFTHASEVKQ
;
A
#
# COMPACT_ATOMS: atom_id res chain seq x y z
N MET A 1 5.81 10.00 -11.53
CA MET A 1 4.93 9.75 -10.36
C MET A 1 5.63 8.75 -9.49
N ASP A 2 5.90 9.11 -8.23
CA ASP A 2 6.43 8.14 -7.26
C ASP A 2 5.41 7.03 -7.08
N LYS A 3 5.85 5.78 -7.31
CA LYS A 3 5.01 4.61 -7.11
C LYS A 3 5.05 4.28 -5.62
N HIS A 4 3.92 4.45 -4.96
CA HIS A 4 3.74 4.01 -3.58
C HIS A 4 2.88 2.76 -3.58
N TYR A 5 3.23 1.82 -2.71
CA TYR A 5 2.60 0.52 -2.63
C TYR A 5 2.05 0.28 -1.23
N VAL A 6 0.92 -0.40 -1.17
CA VAL A 6 0.27 -0.80 0.07
C VAL A 6 0.05 -2.30 0.04
N LEU A 7 0.58 -3.00 1.05
CA LEU A 7 0.28 -4.41 1.31
C LEU A 7 -0.66 -4.48 2.52
N ASP A 8 -1.92 -4.78 2.24
CA ASP A 8 -2.93 -5.06 3.25
C ASP A 8 -2.88 -6.54 3.63
N ILE A 9 -2.81 -6.82 4.93
CA ILE A 9 -2.73 -8.17 5.48
C ILE A 9 -3.91 -8.35 6.43
N GLN A 10 -4.68 -9.41 6.19
CA GLN A 10 -5.76 -9.85 7.05
C GLN A 10 -5.44 -11.22 7.63
N TYR A 11 -5.92 -11.48 8.84
CA TYR A 11 -5.86 -12.78 9.50
C TYR A 11 -7.25 -13.16 9.98
N ALA A 12 -7.74 -14.33 9.56
CA ALA A 12 -9.08 -14.82 9.90
C ALA A 12 -10.19 -13.79 9.60
N GLY A 13 -10.09 -13.08 8.47
CA GLY A 13 -11.07 -12.08 8.02
C GLY A 13 -11.02 -10.74 8.77
N LYS A 14 -10.01 -10.51 9.64
CA LYS A 14 -9.80 -9.25 10.35
C LYS A 14 -8.54 -8.57 9.85
N ALA A 15 -8.53 -7.24 9.83
CA ALA A 15 -7.32 -6.47 9.58
C ALA A 15 -6.23 -6.88 10.58
N PHE A 16 -5.07 -7.29 10.05
CA PHE A 16 -3.92 -7.70 10.85
C PHE A 16 -2.82 -6.64 10.80
N ALA A 17 -2.40 -6.26 9.59
CA ALA A 17 -1.37 -5.24 9.40
C ALA A 17 -1.52 -4.56 8.04
N ARG A 18 -0.95 -3.35 7.93
CA ARG A 18 -0.80 -2.62 6.67
C ARG A 18 0.64 -2.15 6.55
N LEU A 19 1.28 -2.47 5.44
CA LEU A 19 2.60 -1.96 5.10
C LEU A 19 2.46 -0.93 3.97
N GLN A 20 2.96 0.28 4.20
CA GLN A 20 3.02 1.33 3.20
C GLN A 20 4.47 1.58 2.82
N LEU A 21 4.80 1.40 1.54
CA LEU A 21 6.15 1.59 1.03
C LEU A 21 6.15 2.72 0.01
N PHE A 22 6.99 3.72 0.29
CA PHE A 22 7.11 4.91 -0.54
C PHE A 22 8.25 4.81 -1.56
N THR A 23 8.79 3.61 -1.75
CA THR A 23 9.92 3.32 -2.63
C THR A 23 9.44 2.78 -3.99
N PRO A 24 9.78 3.44 -5.12
CA PRO A 24 9.25 3.08 -6.44
C PRO A 24 9.60 1.68 -6.95
N TRP A 25 10.66 1.07 -6.41
CA TRP A 25 11.13 -0.27 -6.76
C TRP A 25 10.61 -1.38 -5.84
N ALA A 26 9.78 -1.07 -4.84
CA ALA A 26 9.36 -2.03 -3.82
C ALA A 26 8.40 -3.13 -4.29
N ALA A 27 7.92 -3.08 -5.54
CA ALA A 27 6.94 -4.03 -6.04
C ALA A 27 7.43 -5.48 -5.91
N GLU A 28 8.66 -5.78 -6.35
CA GLU A 28 9.21 -7.12 -6.31
C GLU A 28 9.41 -7.63 -4.87
N GLN A 29 9.90 -6.79 -3.96
CA GLN A 29 10.09 -7.15 -2.56
C GLN A 29 8.75 -7.35 -1.84
N LEU A 30 7.71 -6.62 -2.25
CA LEU A 30 6.36 -6.79 -1.70
C LEU A 30 5.71 -8.09 -2.16
N GLU A 31 5.90 -8.49 -3.41
CA GLU A 31 5.48 -9.81 -3.88
C GLU A 31 6.18 -10.93 -3.11
N GLN A 32 7.48 -10.79 -2.84
CA GLN A 32 8.21 -11.73 -1.98
C GLN A 32 7.66 -11.72 -0.54
N ALA A 33 7.31 -10.55 -0.01
CA ALA A 33 6.72 -10.43 1.34
C ALA A 33 5.35 -11.11 1.44
N CYS A 34 4.56 -11.17 0.36
CA CYS A 34 3.30 -11.92 0.34
C CYS A 34 3.50 -13.40 0.70
N ALA A 35 4.63 -14.01 0.32
CA ALA A 35 4.94 -15.40 0.65
C ALA A 35 5.11 -15.66 2.15
N LEU A 36 5.35 -14.61 2.96
CA LEU A 36 5.46 -14.70 4.41
C LEU A 36 4.09 -14.84 5.10
N PHE A 37 2.98 -14.65 4.38
CA PHE A 37 1.62 -14.66 4.91
C PHE A 37 0.75 -15.71 4.19
N PRO A 38 0.97 -17.02 4.45
CA PRO A 38 0.33 -18.09 3.69
C PRO A 38 -1.16 -18.23 3.99
N ALA A 39 -1.97 -18.39 2.94
CA ALA A 39 -3.42 -18.59 3.07
C ALA A 39 -3.81 -19.83 3.86
N ALA A 40 -2.99 -20.88 3.83
CA ALA A 40 -3.17 -22.09 4.64
C ALA A 40 -3.17 -21.83 6.15
N GLN A 41 -2.57 -20.73 6.61
CA GLN A 41 -2.57 -20.31 8.01
C GLN A 41 -3.70 -19.32 8.33
N GLY A 42 -4.57 -19.02 7.37
CA GLY A 42 -5.70 -18.09 7.54
C GLY A 42 -5.38 -16.63 7.20
N TYR A 43 -4.22 -16.36 6.57
CA TYR A 43 -3.88 -15.04 6.08
C TYR A 43 -4.51 -14.75 4.72
N GLN A 44 -4.84 -13.48 4.49
CA GLN A 44 -5.19 -12.97 3.17
C GLN A 44 -4.38 -11.70 2.94
N VAL A 45 -3.79 -11.58 1.76
CA VAL A 45 -2.95 -10.43 1.41
C VAL A 45 -3.45 -9.76 0.14
N GLN A 46 -3.40 -8.44 0.12
CA GLN A 46 -3.75 -7.64 -1.04
C GLN A 46 -2.68 -6.58 -1.27
N LEU A 47 -1.98 -6.69 -2.40
CA LEU A 47 -1.04 -5.68 -2.87
C LEU A 47 -1.76 -4.68 -3.77
N SER A 48 -1.63 -3.40 -3.45
CA SER A 48 -2.23 -2.30 -4.20
C SER A 48 -1.21 -1.20 -4.46
N GLN A 49 -1.40 -0.45 -5.54
CA GLN A 49 -0.66 0.76 -5.82
C GLN A 49 -1.50 1.98 -5.41
N VAL A 50 -0.87 2.99 -4.85
CA VAL A 50 -1.52 4.28 -4.59
C VAL A 50 -1.67 5.02 -5.93
N SER A 51 -2.91 5.30 -6.31
CA SER A 51 -3.22 6.13 -7.48
C SER A 51 -3.27 7.61 -7.12
N GLU A 52 -3.77 7.92 -5.92
CA GLU A 52 -3.89 9.28 -5.42
C GLU A 52 -3.66 9.33 -3.91
N ARG A 53 -2.96 10.35 -3.44
CA ARG A 53 -2.78 10.66 -2.02
C ARG A 53 -3.34 12.05 -1.75
N ARG A 54 -4.33 12.13 -0.87
CA ARG A 54 -4.95 13.39 -0.44
C ARG A 54 -4.59 13.67 1.02
N ILE A 55 -4.06 14.86 1.29
CA ILE A 55 -3.75 15.33 2.64
C ILE A 55 -4.57 16.58 2.89
N VAL A 56 -5.32 16.60 4.00
CA VAL A 56 -6.13 17.75 4.41
C VAL A 56 -5.30 18.60 5.36
N TYR A 57 -5.16 19.88 5.02
CA TYR A 57 -4.42 20.86 5.81
C TYR A 57 -5.35 21.91 6.39
N GLN A 58 -5.04 22.35 7.60
CA GLN A 58 -5.64 23.54 8.21
C GLN A 58 -4.55 24.59 8.43
N SER A 59 -4.77 25.77 7.87
CA SER A 59 -3.94 26.94 8.18
C SER A 59 -4.44 27.59 9.47
N GLY A 60 -3.52 27.92 10.36
CA GLY A 60 -3.79 28.62 11.62
C GLY A 60 -2.67 29.59 11.99
N ALA A 61 -2.88 30.35 13.06
CA ALA A 61 -1.93 31.38 13.51
C ALA A 61 -0.52 30.84 13.84
N GLN A 62 -0.39 29.54 14.12
CA GLN A 62 0.88 28.87 14.42
C GLN A 62 1.44 28.06 13.24
N GLY A 63 0.83 28.16 12.05
CA GLY A 63 1.28 27.46 10.83
C GLY A 63 0.27 26.46 10.30
N ILE A 64 0.77 25.45 9.58
CA ILE A 64 -0.04 24.44 8.89
C ILE A 64 -0.14 23.19 9.75
N THR A 65 -1.36 22.72 10.01
CA THR A 65 -1.64 21.46 10.69
C THR A 65 -2.20 20.44 9.70
N VAL A 66 -1.74 19.19 9.77
CA VAL A 66 -2.33 18.09 9.00
C VAL A 66 -3.54 17.55 9.77
N LEU A 67 -4.73 17.63 9.17
CA LEU A 67 -5.97 17.13 9.76
C LEU A 67 -6.27 15.67 9.40
N GLY A 68 -5.78 15.20 8.27
CA GLY A 68 -6.03 13.84 7.84
C GLY A 68 -5.35 13.50 6.52
N GLU A 69 -5.28 12.20 6.26
CA GLU A 69 -4.71 11.63 5.04
C GLU A 69 -5.65 10.54 4.52
N SER A 70 -5.79 10.49 3.20
CA SER A 70 -6.51 9.42 2.49
C SER A 70 -5.72 8.97 1.28
N LEU A 71 -5.71 7.65 1.05
CA LEU A 71 -5.07 7.02 -0.11
C LEU A 71 -6.15 6.38 -0.98
N ALA A 72 -6.16 6.72 -2.27
CA ALA A 72 -6.89 5.95 -3.27
C ALA A 72 -5.99 4.81 -3.75
N LEU A 73 -6.50 3.58 -3.66
CA LEU A 73 -5.77 2.37 -3.98
C LEU A 73 -6.34 1.74 -5.25
N ILE A 74 -5.45 1.28 -6.13
CA ILE A 74 -5.80 0.44 -7.27
C ILE A 74 -5.13 -0.93 -7.10
N PRO A 75 -5.79 -2.04 -7.48
CA PRO A 75 -5.16 -3.34 -7.47
C PRO A 75 -3.84 -3.30 -8.25
N PHE A 76 -2.77 -3.83 -7.64
CA PHE A 76 -1.52 -3.98 -8.35
C PHE A 76 -1.56 -5.28 -9.15
N THR A 77 -1.69 -5.18 -10.47
CA THR A 77 -1.48 -6.28 -11.40
C THR A 77 -0.10 -6.15 -12.00
N HIS A 78 0.75 -7.16 -11.78
CA HIS A 78 2.05 -7.21 -12.42
C HIS A 78 1.85 -7.28 -13.94
N ALA A 79 2.10 -6.17 -14.63
CA ALA A 79 2.25 -6.19 -16.08
C ALA A 79 3.61 -6.85 -16.35
N SER A 80 3.63 -8.18 -16.42
CA SER A 80 4.77 -8.92 -16.97
C SER A 80 4.88 -8.61 -18.47
N GLU A 81 5.33 -7.42 -18.83
CA GLU A 81 5.99 -7.21 -20.12
C GLU A 81 7.48 -7.44 -19.89
N VAL A 82 7.87 -8.73 -19.87
CA VAL A 82 9.22 -9.09 -20.25
C VAL A 82 9.30 -8.86 -21.75
N LYS A 83 9.76 -7.67 -22.17
CA LYS A 83 10.31 -7.52 -23.52
C LYS A 83 11.65 -8.27 -23.54
N GLN A 84 11.63 -9.46 -24.13
CA GLN A 84 12.83 -10.10 -24.66
C GLN A 84 13.36 -9.31 -25.87
#